data_AF-A0A8H7T0V5-F1
#
_entry.id   AF-A0A8H7T0V5-F1
#
_cell.length_a   1.000
_cell.length_b   1.000
_cell.length_c   1.000
_cell.angle_alpha   90.00
_cell.angle_beta   90.00
_cell.angle_gamma   90.00
#
_symmetry.space_group_name_H-M   'P 1'
#
loop_
_entity.id
_entity.type
_entity.pdbx_description
1 polymer ?
#
loop_
_entity_poly.entity_id
_entity_poly.type
_entity_poly.pdbx_seq_one_letter_code
_entity_poly.pdbx_strand_id
1 'polypeptide(L)'
;MNDNGLVSKLLLNDRKIINLIVQSLLGKNVSADDYAVASTEWANGSKSDILYVSGDKATNVRPPILIEIQCQVNQNFMTSLIRSSTSVYNRYKVLPIVLIFAIKGFSDNTTKEEFTTNKRQYLLKISSKFWAKECSLSSIASINEHIIQSPTDESVVLGYFLISGSLSLMLLEHKSNPTVQLIYNITMQIFLREGNGKASKKIVTDQILEDTKRQLEKILEEDTTQEPDIKKIKHPLYSICVTAWQKQGMEKHIR
;
A
#
# COMPACT_ATOMS: atom_id res chain seq x y z
N MET A 1 10.73 -11.23 5.80
CA MET A 1 9.57 -10.98 4.91
C MET A 1 8.95 -9.71 5.44
N ASN A 2 8.98 -8.60 4.70
CA ASN A 2 8.54 -7.30 5.25
C ASN A 2 7.05 -7.34 5.59
N ASP A 3 6.71 -7.08 6.85
CA ASP A 3 5.39 -7.31 7.44
C ASP A 3 4.26 -6.48 6.79
N ASN A 4 4.60 -5.34 6.19
CA ASN A 4 3.68 -4.53 5.38
C ASN A 4 3.12 -5.27 4.15
N GLY A 5 3.86 -6.23 3.59
CA GLY A 5 3.42 -6.96 2.41
C GLY A 5 2.24 -7.92 2.68
N LEU A 6 2.14 -8.46 3.90
CA LEU A 6 1.05 -9.36 4.27
C LEU A 6 -0.26 -8.59 4.48
N VAL A 7 -0.20 -7.47 5.21
CA VAL A 7 -1.38 -6.67 5.50
C VAL A 7 -1.98 -6.08 4.22
N SER A 8 -1.15 -5.56 3.32
CA SER A 8 -1.61 -5.07 2.02
C SER A 8 -2.30 -6.16 1.20
N LYS A 9 -1.78 -7.38 1.20
CA LYS A 9 -2.42 -8.52 0.50
C LYS A 9 -3.78 -8.88 1.11
N LEU A 10 -3.89 -8.88 2.43
CA LEU A 10 -5.16 -9.15 3.11
C LEU A 10 -6.18 -8.04 2.83
N LEU A 11 -5.76 -6.78 2.84
CA LEU A 11 -6.60 -5.64 2.48
C LEU A 11 -7.10 -5.76 1.03
N LEU A 12 -6.22 -6.13 0.09
CA LEU A 12 -6.58 -6.39 -1.31
C LEU A 12 -7.49 -7.62 -1.50
N ASN A 13 -7.70 -8.44 -0.47
CA ASN A 13 -8.68 -9.52 -0.51
C ASN A 13 -10.06 -9.11 0.03
N ASP A 14 -10.19 -7.92 0.63
CA ASP A 14 -11.46 -7.40 1.12
C ASP A 14 -12.40 -7.04 -0.04
N ARG A 15 -13.68 -7.44 0.07
CA ARG A 15 -14.68 -7.24 -0.99
C ARG A 15 -14.88 -5.77 -1.38
N LYS A 16 -14.87 -4.87 -0.40
CA LYS A 16 -15.03 -3.43 -0.68
C LYS A 16 -13.84 -2.90 -1.47
N ILE A 17 -12.64 -3.35 -1.13
CA ILE A 17 -11.40 -2.97 -1.80
C ILE A 17 -11.34 -3.53 -3.22
N ILE A 18 -11.73 -4.79 -3.42
CA ILE A 18 -11.84 -5.38 -4.77
C ILE A 18 -12.78 -4.55 -5.64
N ASN A 19 -13.99 -4.26 -5.15
CA ASN A 19 -14.99 -3.48 -5.89
C ASN A 19 -14.48 -2.08 -6.23
N LEU A 20 -13.80 -1.41 -5.29
CA LEU A 20 -13.20 -0.08 -5.49
C LEU A 20 -12.15 -0.12 -6.62
N ILE A 21 -11.22 -1.08 -6.60
CA ILE A 21 -10.18 -1.20 -7.63
C ILE A 21 -10.81 -1.52 -9.00
N VAL A 22 -11.73 -2.49 -9.04
CA VAL A 22 -12.39 -2.93 -10.27
C VAL A 22 -13.18 -1.78 -10.90
N GLN A 23 -13.99 -1.08 -10.12
CA GLN A 23 -14.78 0.06 -10.61
C GLN A 23 -13.92 1.25 -10.98
N SER A 24 -12.79 1.45 -10.28
CA SER A 24 -11.80 2.41 -10.74
C SER A 24 -11.32 1.99 -12.12
N LEU A 25 -10.72 0.82 -12.30
CA LEU A 25 -10.07 0.43 -13.57
C LEU A 25 -11.05 0.28 -14.75
N LEU A 26 -12.23 -0.31 -14.52
CA LEU A 26 -13.18 -0.68 -15.57
C LEU A 26 -14.41 0.24 -15.67
N GLY A 27 -14.62 1.12 -14.68
CA GLY A 27 -15.75 2.04 -14.60
C GLY A 27 -16.87 1.55 -13.66
N LYS A 28 -17.73 2.49 -13.24
CA LYS A 28 -18.81 2.26 -12.25
C LYS A 28 -19.95 1.34 -12.72
N ASN A 29 -19.94 0.94 -14.00
CA ASN A 29 -20.98 0.08 -14.59
C ASN A 29 -20.72 -1.41 -14.31
N VAL A 30 -19.56 -1.78 -13.76
CA VAL A 30 -19.29 -3.15 -13.31
C VAL A 30 -20.06 -3.40 -12.01
N SER A 31 -20.81 -4.50 -11.94
CA SER A 31 -21.59 -4.83 -10.76
C SER A 31 -20.68 -5.15 -9.58
N ALA A 32 -21.14 -4.83 -8.38
CA ALA A 32 -20.44 -5.22 -7.17
C ALA A 32 -20.32 -6.75 -7.10
N ASP A 33 -19.17 -7.21 -6.59
CA ASP A 33 -18.83 -8.61 -6.39
C ASP A 33 -18.71 -9.45 -7.67
N ASP A 34 -18.70 -8.82 -8.85
CA ASP A 34 -18.43 -9.45 -10.15
C ASP A 34 -17.02 -10.05 -10.22
N TYR A 35 -16.09 -9.60 -9.37
CA TYR A 35 -14.71 -10.07 -9.34
C TYR A 35 -14.36 -10.74 -8.01
N ALA A 36 -13.51 -11.75 -8.07
CA ALA A 36 -12.98 -12.46 -6.92
C ALA A 36 -11.48 -12.73 -7.06
N VAL A 37 -10.82 -12.98 -5.93
CA VAL A 37 -9.41 -13.38 -5.90
C VAL A 37 -9.26 -14.79 -6.46
N ALA A 38 -8.31 -14.97 -7.38
CA ALA A 38 -7.97 -16.24 -7.99
C ALA A 38 -6.56 -16.70 -7.57
N SER A 39 -6.23 -17.97 -7.87
CA SER A 39 -4.89 -18.50 -7.61
C SER A 39 -3.84 -17.77 -8.44
N THR A 40 -2.78 -17.32 -7.75
CA THR A 40 -1.62 -16.63 -8.32
C THR A 40 -0.40 -17.53 -8.53
N GLU A 41 -0.54 -18.83 -8.29
CA GLU A 41 0.51 -19.81 -8.56
C GLU A 41 0.46 -20.25 -10.02
N TRP A 42 1.63 -20.17 -10.66
CA TRP A 42 1.79 -20.44 -12.07
C TRP A 42 2.49 -21.79 -12.30
N ALA A 43 2.32 -22.37 -13.49
CA ALA A 43 2.87 -23.68 -13.83
C ALA A 43 4.41 -23.74 -13.79
N ASN A 44 5.07 -22.59 -13.90
CA ASN A 44 6.52 -22.45 -13.80
C ASN A 44 7.02 -22.32 -12.34
N GLY A 45 6.13 -22.47 -11.35
CA GLY A 45 6.43 -22.31 -9.93
C GLY A 45 6.53 -20.86 -9.44
N SER A 46 6.41 -19.86 -10.33
CA SER A 46 6.39 -18.46 -9.89
C SER A 46 5.01 -18.10 -9.32
N LYS A 47 4.97 -17.05 -8.50
CA LYS A 47 3.78 -16.59 -7.81
C LYS A 47 3.66 -15.07 -7.92
N SER A 48 2.48 -14.61 -8.32
CA SER A 48 2.11 -13.19 -8.28
C SER A 48 1.49 -12.81 -6.95
N ASP A 49 1.42 -11.51 -6.66
CA ASP A 49 0.80 -11.04 -5.43
C ASP A 49 -0.71 -11.28 -5.42
N ILE A 50 -1.45 -10.65 -6.33
CA ILE A 50 -2.92 -10.71 -6.37
C ILE A 50 -3.41 -10.80 -7.82
N LEU A 51 -4.40 -11.67 -8.06
CA LEU A 51 -5.11 -11.76 -9.32
C LEU A 51 -6.61 -11.70 -9.04
N TYR A 52 -7.31 -10.74 -9.67
CA TYR A 52 -8.76 -10.73 -9.71
C TYR A 52 -9.27 -11.27 -11.04
N VAL A 53 -10.31 -12.08 -10.97
CA VAL A 53 -10.99 -12.63 -12.15
C VAL A 53 -12.49 -12.44 -11.97
N SER A 54 -13.16 -12.14 -13.07
CA SER A 54 -14.62 -12.11 -13.14
C SER A 54 -15.19 -13.46 -12.67
N GLY A 55 -16.33 -13.45 -11.96
CA GLY A 55 -17.06 -14.66 -11.57
C GLY A 55 -17.57 -15.43 -12.79
N ASP A 56 -17.99 -14.69 -13.82
CA ASP A 56 -18.17 -15.24 -15.16
C ASP A 56 -16.82 -15.50 -15.86
N LYS A 57 -16.84 -16.24 -16.98
CA LYS A 57 -15.66 -16.41 -17.84
C LYS A 57 -15.02 -15.06 -18.19
N ALA A 58 -13.70 -14.94 -18.01
CA ALA A 58 -12.94 -13.77 -18.39
C ALA A 58 -13.16 -13.41 -19.88
N THR A 59 -13.35 -12.12 -20.17
CA THR A 59 -13.55 -11.60 -21.53
C THR A 59 -12.72 -10.35 -21.77
N ASN A 60 -12.63 -9.88 -23.02
CA ASN A 60 -11.95 -8.61 -23.31
C ASN A 60 -12.62 -7.40 -22.64
N VAL A 61 -13.92 -7.47 -22.31
CA VAL A 61 -14.65 -6.41 -21.58
C VAL A 61 -14.43 -6.54 -20.07
N ARG A 62 -14.41 -7.78 -19.56
CA ARG A 62 -14.13 -8.14 -18.17
C ARG A 62 -12.82 -8.92 -18.07
N PRO A 63 -11.65 -8.27 -18.31
CA PRO A 63 -10.37 -8.96 -18.31
C PRO A 63 -9.94 -9.32 -16.88
N PRO A 64 -9.04 -10.30 -16.71
CA PRO A 64 -8.37 -10.50 -15.44
C PRO A 64 -7.59 -9.24 -15.03
N ILE A 65 -7.48 -8.97 -13.74
CA ILE A 65 -6.72 -7.83 -13.19
C ILE A 65 -5.58 -8.39 -12.34
N LEU A 66 -4.35 -8.17 -12.78
CA LEU A 66 -3.14 -8.57 -12.07
C LEU A 66 -2.62 -7.37 -11.27
N ILE A 67 -2.41 -7.56 -9.97
CA ILE A 67 -1.90 -6.52 -9.08
C ILE A 67 -0.60 -7.00 -8.46
N GLU A 68 0.43 -6.16 -8.51
CA GLU A 68 1.72 -6.39 -7.87
C GLU A 68 2.08 -5.21 -6.96
N ILE A 69 2.55 -5.51 -5.74
CA ILE A 69 3.05 -4.52 -4.79
C ILE A 69 4.56 -4.65 -4.74
N GLN A 70 5.26 -3.61 -5.20
CA GLN A 70 6.71 -3.66 -5.35
C GLN A 70 7.37 -2.53 -4.56
N CYS A 71 8.44 -2.87 -3.83
CA CYS A 71 9.22 -1.87 -3.10
C CYS A 71 9.87 -0.86 -4.04
N GLN A 72 10.61 -1.36 -5.04
CA GLN A 72 11.20 -0.56 -6.12
C GLN A 72 10.99 -1.26 -7.47
N VAL A 73 10.52 -0.50 -8.45
CA VAL A 73 10.28 -0.96 -9.82
C VAL A 73 11.57 -0.82 -10.63
N ASN A 74 11.95 -1.91 -11.29
CA ASN A 74 13.17 -2.03 -12.07
C ASN A 74 12.98 -3.03 -13.23
N GLN A 75 13.97 -3.13 -14.11
CA GLN A 75 13.89 -4.00 -15.29
C GLN A 75 13.67 -5.49 -14.95
N ASN A 76 14.27 -6.01 -13.87
CA ASN A 76 14.10 -7.40 -13.45
C ASN A 76 12.67 -7.68 -12.97
N PHE A 77 12.09 -6.74 -12.22
CA PHE A 77 10.70 -6.78 -11.82
C PHE A 77 9.78 -6.73 -13.04
N MET A 78 10.01 -5.80 -13.98
CA MET A 78 9.19 -5.69 -15.19
C MET A 78 9.24 -6.96 -16.05
N THR A 79 10.42 -7.58 -16.17
CA THR A 79 10.58 -8.88 -16.86
C THR A 79 9.76 -9.97 -16.19
N SER A 80 9.76 -10.01 -14.86
CA SER A 80 8.95 -10.97 -14.08
C SER A 80 7.46 -10.71 -14.25
N LEU A 81 7.04 -9.44 -14.25
CA LEU A 81 5.66 -9.02 -14.47
C LEU A 81 5.13 -9.41 -15.85
N ILE A 82 5.94 -9.26 -16.90
CA ILE A 82 5.61 -9.72 -18.26
C ILE A 82 5.38 -11.23 -18.26
N ARG A 83 6.24 -12.01 -17.60
CA ARG A 83 6.07 -13.47 -17.49
C ARG A 83 4.78 -13.85 -16.74
N SER A 84 4.47 -13.16 -15.64
CA SER A 84 3.22 -13.36 -14.91
C SER A 84 2.01 -13.03 -15.78
N SER A 85 2.06 -11.94 -16.53
CA SER A 85 0.97 -11.53 -17.42
C SER A 85 0.73 -12.55 -18.54
N THR A 86 1.80 -13.09 -19.13
CA THR A 86 1.72 -14.20 -20.09
C THR A 86 1.15 -15.47 -19.45
N SER A 87 1.44 -15.73 -18.17
CA SER A 87 0.87 -16.87 -17.44
C SER A 87 -0.64 -16.69 -17.22
N VAL A 88 -1.09 -15.48 -16.92
CA VAL A 88 -2.52 -15.12 -16.86
C VAL A 88 -3.17 -15.34 -18.23
N TYR A 89 -2.57 -14.83 -19.31
CA TYR A 89 -3.08 -15.06 -20.67
C TYR A 89 -3.15 -16.54 -21.01
N ASN A 90 -2.14 -17.33 -20.67
CA ASN A 90 -2.14 -18.77 -20.93
C ASN A 90 -3.31 -19.48 -20.25
N ARG A 91 -3.67 -19.05 -19.03
CA ARG A 91 -4.77 -19.62 -18.24
C ARG A 91 -6.14 -19.16 -18.72
N TYR A 92 -6.33 -17.87 -18.98
CA TYR A 92 -7.66 -17.29 -19.24
C TYR A 92 -7.93 -16.92 -20.71
N LYS A 93 -6.90 -16.98 -21.57
CA LYS A 93 -6.92 -16.58 -22.99
C LYS A 93 -7.36 -15.12 -23.23
N VAL A 94 -7.16 -14.27 -22.22
CA VAL A 94 -7.45 -12.83 -22.25
C VAL A 94 -6.28 -12.10 -21.62
N LEU A 95 -5.82 -11.02 -22.26
CA LEU A 95 -4.73 -10.20 -21.72
C LEU A 95 -5.20 -9.47 -20.46
N PRO A 96 -4.41 -9.49 -19.37
CA PRO A 96 -4.80 -8.84 -18.12
C PRO A 96 -4.71 -7.32 -18.21
N ILE A 97 -5.44 -6.63 -17.35
CA ILE A 97 -5.08 -5.28 -16.91
C ILE A 97 -4.11 -5.42 -15.73
N VAL A 98 -3.01 -4.68 -15.75
CA VAL A 98 -1.97 -4.74 -14.73
C VAL A 98 -1.92 -3.44 -13.95
N LEU A 99 -1.93 -3.54 -12.62
CA LEU A 99 -1.78 -2.41 -11.71
C LEU A 99 -0.60 -2.66 -10.74
N ILE A 100 0.36 -1.75 -10.74
CA ILE A 100 1.54 -1.82 -9.88
C ILE A 100 1.44 -0.76 -8.78
N PHE A 101 1.63 -1.15 -7.52
CA PHE A 101 1.84 -0.20 -6.42
C PHE A 101 3.34 -0.13 -6.09
N ALA A 102 3.98 0.99 -6.40
CA ALA A 102 5.41 1.21 -6.19
C ALA A 102 5.66 2.00 -4.90
N ILE A 103 6.07 1.31 -3.83
CA ILE A 103 6.22 1.87 -2.48
C ILE A 103 7.28 2.99 -2.47
N LYS A 104 8.48 2.72 -2.99
CA LYS A 104 9.59 3.68 -3.09
C LYS A 104 9.83 4.18 -4.52
N GLY A 105 8.90 3.91 -5.43
CA GLY A 105 9.03 4.29 -6.85
C GLY A 105 9.99 3.39 -7.65
N PHE A 106 10.85 3.99 -8.46
CA PHE A 106 11.77 3.31 -9.37
C PHE A 106 13.17 3.20 -8.75
N SER A 107 13.92 2.14 -9.04
CA SER A 107 15.34 2.06 -8.63
C SER A 107 16.30 2.72 -9.62
N ASP A 108 15.85 2.93 -10.85
CA ASP A 108 16.67 3.44 -11.95
C ASP A 108 15.86 4.36 -12.86
N ASN A 109 16.53 5.38 -13.42
CA ASN A 109 15.88 6.35 -14.31
C ASN A 109 15.50 5.74 -15.65
N THR A 110 16.27 4.79 -16.18
CA THR A 110 15.96 4.14 -17.46
C THR A 110 14.58 3.49 -17.43
N THR A 111 14.28 2.70 -16.40
CA THR A 111 12.95 2.10 -16.22
C THR A 111 11.88 3.17 -15.99
N LYS A 112 12.19 4.24 -15.27
CA LYS A 112 11.25 5.35 -15.01
C LYS A 112 10.85 6.09 -16.28
N GLU A 113 11.79 6.36 -17.18
CA GLU A 113 11.59 7.13 -18.42
C GLU A 113 10.66 6.42 -19.43
N GLU A 114 10.53 5.09 -19.33
CA GLU A 114 9.56 4.30 -20.10
C GLU A 114 8.10 4.55 -19.68
N PHE A 115 7.88 5.13 -18.50
CA PHE A 115 6.55 5.44 -17.99
C PHE A 115 6.15 6.88 -18.31
N THR A 116 4.91 7.04 -18.76
CA THR A 116 4.30 8.32 -19.13
C THR A 116 3.04 8.59 -18.32
N THR A 117 2.64 9.85 -18.18
CA THR A 117 1.41 10.19 -17.47
C THR A 117 0.16 9.72 -18.23
N ASN A 118 -0.76 9.05 -17.53
CA ASN A 118 -2.03 8.57 -18.10
C ASN A 118 -3.10 9.68 -18.15
N LYS A 119 -4.18 9.45 -18.91
CA LYS A 119 -5.44 10.22 -18.85
C LYS A 119 -5.96 10.36 -17.41
N ARG A 120 -5.74 9.32 -16.60
CA ARG A 120 -5.88 9.39 -15.14
C ARG A 120 -4.56 9.90 -14.59
N GLN A 121 -4.51 11.19 -14.30
CA GLN A 121 -3.28 11.92 -13.99
C GLN A 121 -2.49 11.33 -12.80
N TYR A 122 -3.14 10.53 -11.94
CA TYR A 122 -2.52 9.87 -10.78
C TYR A 122 -1.87 8.50 -11.05
N LEU A 123 -1.98 7.96 -12.28
CA LEU A 123 -1.35 6.71 -12.71
C LEU A 123 -0.35 6.96 -13.84
N LEU A 124 0.80 6.32 -13.73
CA LEU A 124 1.79 6.23 -14.80
C LEU A 124 1.49 5.03 -15.70
N LYS A 125 1.77 5.14 -17.00
CA LYS A 125 1.51 4.12 -18.02
C LYS A 125 2.77 3.73 -18.75
N ILE A 126 2.89 2.43 -19.05
CA ILE A 126 3.94 1.90 -19.92
C ILE A 126 3.30 1.15 -21.09
N SER A 127 4.00 1.13 -22.24
CA SER A 127 3.63 0.29 -23.38
C SER A 127 3.53 -1.17 -22.96
N SER A 128 2.37 -1.77 -23.18
CA SER A 128 2.01 -3.12 -22.73
C SER A 128 1.66 -4.08 -23.87
N LYS A 129 1.97 -3.69 -25.11
CA LYS A 129 1.59 -4.44 -26.31
C LYS A 129 2.01 -5.90 -26.20
N PHE A 130 1.06 -6.79 -26.51
CA PHE A 130 1.21 -8.25 -26.55
C PHE A 130 1.31 -8.98 -25.21
N TRP A 131 1.47 -8.30 -24.08
CA TRP A 131 1.57 -8.96 -22.77
C TRP A 131 0.53 -8.50 -21.75
N ALA A 132 -0.07 -7.32 -21.93
CA ALA A 132 -1.22 -6.86 -21.15
C ALA A 132 -2.14 -5.98 -21.99
N LYS A 133 -3.39 -5.82 -21.54
CA LYS A 133 -4.35 -4.88 -22.14
C LYS A 133 -3.99 -3.44 -21.78
N GLU A 134 -3.58 -3.24 -20.53
CA GLU A 134 -3.06 -1.99 -20.00
C GLU A 134 -2.12 -2.33 -18.84
N CYS A 135 -1.05 -1.57 -18.67
CA CYS A 135 -0.21 -1.60 -17.48
C CYS A 135 -0.07 -0.20 -16.91
N SER A 136 -0.54 -0.03 -15.68
CA SER A 136 -0.52 1.23 -14.95
C SER A 136 0.23 1.07 -13.62
N LEU A 137 0.90 2.13 -13.21
CA LEU A 137 1.71 2.19 -11.99
C LEU A 137 1.26 3.36 -11.12
N SER A 138 1.12 3.09 -9.84
CA SER A 138 0.78 4.05 -8.80
C SER A 138 2.00 4.23 -7.88
N SER A 139 2.41 5.47 -7.66
CA SER A 139 3.55 5.82 -6.79
C SER A 139 3.20 7.05 -5.96
N ILE A 140 3.93 7.28 -4.87
CA ILE A 140 3.70 8.49 -4.05
C ILE A 140 3.83 9.78 -4.89
N ALA A 141 4.81 9.81 -5.81
CA ALA A 141 5.06 10.93 -6.69
C ALA A 141 3.89 11.21 -7.66
N SER A 142 3.16 10.18 -8.09
CA SER A 142 2.00 10.36 -8.97
C SER A 142 0.72 10.70 -8.21
N ILE A 143 0.61 10.32 -6.93
CA ILE A 143 -0.62 10.42 -6.14
C ILE A 143 -0.69 11.70 -5.29
N ASN A 144 0.45 12.24 -4.84
CA ASN A 144 0.50 13.35 -3.88
C ASN A 144 -0.29 14.59 -4.32
N GLU A 145 -0.27 14.93 -5.60
CA GLU A 145 -1.02 16.09 -6.11
C GLU A 145 -2.53 15.86 -6.19
N HIS A 146 -2.96 14.59 -6.15
CA HIS A 146 -4.34 14.17 -6.34
C HIS A 146 -5.06 13.86 -5.03
N ILE A 147 -4.32 13.46 -3.99
CA ILE A 147 -4.92 13.16 -2.67
C ILE A 147 -5.47 14.42 -1.98
N ILE A 148 -4.96 15.60 -2.34
CA ILE A 148 -5.39 16.90 -1.81
C ILE A 148 -6.61 17.44 -2.59
N GLN A 149 -6.90 16.90 -3.77
CA GLN A 149 -8.01 17.36 -4.61
C GLN A 149 -9.36 16.95 -4.00
N SER A 150 -10.35 17.84 -4.13
CA SER A 150 -11.73 17.62 -3.68
C SER A 150 -12.70 17.62 -4.88
N PRO A 151 -13.48 16.54 -5.10
CA PRO A 151 -13.50 15.29 -4.35
C PRO A 151 -12.31 14.39 -4.68
N THR A 152 -11.73 13.74 -3.67
CA THR A 152 -10.62 12.81 -3.86
C THR A 152 -11.14 11.47 -4.41
N ASP A 153 -10.54 10.97 -5.47
CA ASP A 153 -10.86 9.64 -6.00
C ASP A 153 -10.45 8.55 -4.99
N GLU A 154 -11.35 7.63 -4.68
CA GLU A 154 -11.11 6.57 -3.68
C GLU A 154 -9.93 5.66 -4.05
N SER A 155 -9.64 5.49 -5.34
CA SER A 155 -8.48 4.72 -5.81
C SER A 155 -7.15 5.43 -5.59
N VAL A 156 -7.15 6.77 -5.60
CA VAL A 156 -5.99 7.61 -5.21
C VAL A 156 -5.71 7.40 -3.73
N VAL A 157 -6.76 7.41 -2.90
CA VAL A 157 -6.64 7.21 -1.46
C VAL A 157 -6.16 5.81 -1.10
N LEU A 158 -6.68 4.79 -1.77
CA LEU A 158 -6.21 3.41 -1.60
C LEU A 158 -4.75 3.24 -2.01
N GLY A 159 -4.36 3.81 -3.16
CA GLY A 159 -2.96 3.79 -3.61
C GLY A 159 -2.05 4.47 -2.61
N TYR A 160 -2.41 5.67 -2.12
CA TYR A 160 -1.70 6.35 -1.04
C TYR A 160 -1.52 5.45 0.18
N PHE A 161 -2.60 4.86 0.69
CA PHE A 161 -2.55 4.01 1.88
C PHE A 161 -1.61 2.80 1.70
N LEU A 162 -1.73 2.09 0.56
CA LEU A 162 -0.90 0.92 0.25
C LEU A 162 0.58 1.28 0.09
N ILE A 163 0.87 2.46 -0.47
CA ILE A 163 2.25 2.94 -0.71
C ILE A 163 2.88 3.51 0.56
N SER A 164 2.12 4.25 1.37
CA SER A 164 2.58 4.74 2.67
C SER A 164 2.94 3.59 3.61
N GLY A 165 2.24 2.46 3.49
CA GLY A 165 2.55 1.23 4.23
C GLY A 165 2.49 1.39 5.75
N SER A 166 1.80 2.41 6.25
CA SER A 166 1.69 2.65 7.70
C SER A 166 0.39 2.08 8.24
N LEU A 167 0.50 1.33 9.34
CA LEU A 167 -0.64 0.84 10.11
C LEU A 167 -1.06 1.84 11.20
N SER A 168 -0.45 3.02 11.21
CA SER A 168 -0.81 4.11 12.11
C SER A 168 -1.53 5.20 11.34
N LEU A 169 -2.82 5.37 11.59
CA LEU A 169 -3.60 6.47 11.02
C LEU A 169 -2.97 7.83 11.34
N MET A 170 -2.29 7.95 12.48
CA MET A 170 -1.63 9.20 12.91
C MET A 170 -0.41 9.56 12.07
N LEU A 171 0.21 8.59 11.41
CA LEU A 171 1.36 8.80 10.51
C LEU A 171 0.94 9.18 9.08
N LEU A 172 -0.34 9.11 8.77
CA LEU A 172 -0.87 9.51 7.47
C LEU A 172 -1.15 11.00 7.47
N GLU A 173 -0.53 11.72 6.52
CA GLU A 173 -0.70 13.16 6.33
C GLU A 173 -2.18 13.53 6.11
N HIS A 174 -2.94 12.64 5.47
CA HIS A 174 -4.36 12.85 5.14
C HIS A 174 -5.34 12.09 6.03
N LYS A 175 -4.99 11.85 7.31
CA LYS A 175 -5.82 11.08 8.27
C LYS A 175 -7.26 11.59 8.48
N SER A 176 -7.54 12.85 8.17
CA SER A 176 -8.88 13.44 8.26
C SER A 176 -9.78 13.09 7.06
N ASN A 177 -9.23 12.51 5.99
CA ASN A 177 -10.01 12.10 4.83
C ASN A 177 -10.88 10.87 5.20
N PRO A 178 -12.21 10.92 4.95
CA PRO A 178 -13.12 9.84 5.36
C PRO A 178 -12.84 8.51 4.67
N THR A 179 -12.33 8.52 3.43
CA THR A 179 -11.92 7.30 2.72
C THR A 179 -10.63 6.73 3.31
N VAL A 180 -9.68 7.57 3.74
CA VAL A 180 -8.49 7.11 4.48
C VAL A 180 -8.91 6.41 5.78
N GLN A 181 -9.85 7.00 6.53
CA GLN A 181 -10.36 6.41 7.76
C GLN A 181 -11.10 5.10 7.51
N LEU A 182 -11.90 5.02 6.44
CA LEU A 182 -12.58 3.78 6.05
C LEU A 182 -11.57 2.67 5.76
N ILE A 183 -10.57 2.93 4.92
CA ILE A 183 -9.55 1.94 4.53
C ILE A 183 -8.72 1.53 5.76
N TYR A 184 -8.37 2.48 6.62
CA TYR A 184 -7.71 2.20 7.89
C TYR A 184 -8.56 1.28 8.78
N ASN A 185 -9.85 1.59 8.96
CA ASN A 185 -10.74 0.77 9.77
C ASN A 185 -10.90 -0.65 9.22
N ILE A 186 -11.02 -0.83 7.90
CA ILE A 186 -11.05 -2.15 7.26
C ILE A 186 -9.74 -2.90 7.56
N THR A 187 -8.60 -2.24 7.40
CA THR A 187 -7.28 -2.80 7.69
C THR A 187 -7.18 -3.25 9.15
N MET A 188 -7.64 -2.44 10.10
CA MET A 188 -7.66 -2.79 11.52
C MET A 188 -8.60 -3.95 11.83
N GLN A 189 -9.76 -4.05 11.18
CA GLN A 189 -10.67 -5.19 11.36
C GLN A 189 -10.05 -6.49 10.85
N ILE A 190 -9.43 -6.46 9.68
CA ILE A 190 -8.67 -7.59 9.12
C ILE A 190 -7.58 -8.02 10.11
N PHE A 191 -6.83 -7.06 10.63
CA PHE A 191 -5.76 -7.27 11.59
C PHE A 191 -6.23 -7.93 12.89
N LEU A 192 -7.36 -7.46 13.45
CA LEU A 192 -7.95 -8.05 14.65
C LEU A 192 -8.43 -9.48 14.40
N ARG A 193 -8.97 -9.76 13.21
CA ARG A 193 -9.47 -11.10 12.84
C ARG A 193 -8.34 -12.11 12.65
N GLU A 194 -7.27 -11.73 11.96
CA GLU A 194 -6.08 -12.57 11.73
C GLU A 194 -5.17 -12.66 12.97
N GLY A 195 -5.28 -11.68 13.88
CA GLY A 195 -4.56 -11.58 15.14
C GLY A 195 -4.96 -12.59 16.22
N ASN A 196 -5.91 -13.50 15.98
CA ASN A 196 -6.26 -14.55 16.94
C ASN A 196 -5.26 -15.74 16.95
N GLY A 197 -4.25 -15.75 16.07
CA GLY A 197 -3.09 -16.63 16.15
C GLY A 197 -1.92 -16.02 16.95
N LYS A 198 -1.27 -16.79 17.84
CA LYS A 198 -0.13 -16.33 18.68
C LYS A 198 1.02 -15.70 17.88
N ALA A 199 1.28 -16.15 16.65
CA ALA A 199 2.36 -15.64 15.79
C ALA A 199 2.01 -14.26 15.20
N SER A 200 0.77 -14.06 14.78
CA SER A 200 0.28 -12.79 14.23
C SER A 200 0.37 -11.68 15.27
N LYS A 201 -0.01 -11.93 16.54
CA LYS A 201 0.06 -10.93 17.62
C LYS A 201 1.44 -10.35 17.86
N LYS A 202 2.50 -11.16 17.73
CA LYS A 202 3.89 -10.71 17.94
C LYS A 202 4.36 -9.79 16.81
N ILE A 203 4.08 -10.18 15.57
CA ILE A 203 4.40 -9.38 14.37
C ILE A 203 3.68 -8.02 14.44
N VAL A 204 2.41 -8.06 14.86
CA VAL A 204 1.56 -6.89 15.13
C VAL A 204 2.20 -5.93 16.14
N THR A 205 2.61 -6.44 17.30
CA THR A 205 3.21 -5.60 18.34
C THR A 205 4.57 -5.04 17.92
N ASP A 206 5.36 -5.83 17.20
CA ASP A 206 6.70 -5.43 16.73
C ASP A 206 6.58 -4.32 15.66
N GLN A 207 5.60 -4.40 14.76
CA GLN A 207 5.38 -3.37 13.74
C GLN A 207 4.79 -2.08 14.33
N ILE A 208 3.84 -2.17 15.27
CA ILE A 208 3.33 -0.99 15.98
C ILE A 208 4.45 -0.31 16.78
N LEU A 209 5.32 -1.12 17.40
CA LEU A 209 6.47 -0.61 18.13
C LEU A 209 7.45 0.12 17.20
N GLU A 210 7.75 -0.43 16.02
CA GLU A 210 8.62 0.20 15.03
C GLU A 210 8.02 1.50 14.46
N ASP A 211 6.71 1.50 14.17
CA ASP A 211 5.98 2.69 13.75
C ASP A 211 6.01 3.78 14.85
N THR A 212 5.86 3.38 16.12
CA THR A 212 5.94 4.28 17.28
C THR A 212 7.36 4.81 17.50
N LYS A 213 8.38 3.98 17.28
CA LYS A 213 9.78 4.40 17.37
C LYS A 213 10.11 5.45 16.31
N ARG A 214 9.68 5.22 15.06
CA ARG A 214 9.83 6.18 13.98
C ARG A 214 9.10 7.50 14.25
N GLN A 215 7.95 7.45 14.93
CA GLN A 215 7.24 8.65 15.40
C GLN A 215 8.08 9.44 16.38
N LEU A 216 8.65 8.77 17.38
CA LEU A 216 9.48 9.44 18.39
C LEU A 216 10.71 10.07 17.75
N GLU A 217 11.36 9.38 16.82
CA GLU A 217 12.52 9.90 16.08
C GLU A 217 12.17 11.18 15.32
N LYS A 218 11.03 11.23 14.60
CA LYS A 218 10.57 12.46 13.91
C LYS A 218 10.29 13.62 14.87
N ILE A 219 9.65 13.36 16.01
CA ILE A 219 9.37 14.39 17.03
C ILE A 219 10.69 14.94 17.59
N LEU A 220 11.66 14.06 17.85
CA LEU A 220 13.00 14.45 18.30
C LEU A 220 13.75 15.29 17.26
N GLU A 221 13.61 14.97 15.98
CA GLU A 221 14.20 15.77 14.88
C GLU A 221 13.52 17.15 14.76
N GLU A 222 12.20 17.22 14.89
CA GLU A 222 11.44 18.48 14.85
C GLU A 222 11.75 19.40 16.05
N ASP A 223 11.92 18.86 17.26
CA ASP A 223 12.27 19.61 18.49
C ASP A 223 13.71 20.17 18.47
N THR A 224 14.60 19.69 17.61
CA THR A 224 15.98 20.23 17.52
C THR A 224 16.09 21.57 16.78
N THR A 225 14.98 22.09 16.21
CA THR A 225 14.98 23.39 15.49
C THR A 225 14.43 24.57 16.29
N GLN A 226 13.95 24.36 17.53
CA GLN A 226 13.61 25.45 18.44
C GLN A 226 14.04 25.12 19.87
N GLU A 227 14.79 26.03 20.48
CA GLU A 227 15.14 25.95 21.90
C GLU A 227 13.84 25.92 22.72
N PRO A 228 13.57 24.86 23.51
CA PRO A 228 12.25 24.64 24.08
C PRO A 228 11.95 25.67 25.19
N ASP A 229 10.89 26.47 25.00
CA ASP A 229 10.32 27.31 26.06
C ASP A 229 9.54 26.41 27.03
N ILE A 230 10.20 26.03 28.12
CA ILE A 230 9.84 25.00 29.12
C ILE A 230 8.48 25.26 29.82
N LYS A 231 7.78 26.37 29.54
CA LYS A 231 6.57 26.78 30.28
C LYS A 231 5.22 26.40 29.67
N LYS A 232 5.14 25.77 28.49
CA LYS A 232 3.84 25.57 27.79
C LYS A 232 3.35 24.14 27.58
N ILE A 233 4.09 23.09 27.94
CA ILE A 233 3.66 21.72 27.68
C ILE A 233 2.96 21.11 28.91
N LYS A 234 1.63 21.24 28.98
CA LYS A 234 0.78 20.42 29.86
C LYS A 234 0.28 19.20 29.08
N HIS A 235 1.15 18.22 28.83
CA HIS A 235 0.78 16.94 28.23
C HIS A 235 1.02 15.78 29.21
N PRO A 236 0.06 14.84 29.41
CA PRO A 236 0.19 13.75 30.39
C PRO A 236 1.42 12.84 30.17
N LEU A 237 1.86 12.71 28.92
CA LEU A 237 3.06 11.92 28.57
C LEU A 237 4.37 12.61 28.96
N TYR A 238 4.39 13.93 29.18
CA TYR A 238 5.60 14.66 29.58
C TYR A 238 6.09 14.25 30.97
N SER A 239 5.15 14.04 31.91
CA SER A 239 5.46 13.50 33.23
C SER A 239 6.11 12.12 33.13
N ILE A 240 5.64 11.26 32.24
CA ILE A 240 6.17 9.91 32.06
C ILE A 240 7.59 9.95 31.45
N CYS A 241 7.82 10.81 30.46
CA CYS A 241 9.15 10.98 29.85
C CYS A 241 10.18 11.58 30.82
N VAL A 242 9.81 12.60 31.61
CA VAL A 242 10.71 13.20 32.61
C VAL A 242 11.06 12.19 33.71
N THR A 243 10.09 11.38 34.16
CA THR A 243 10.33 10.36 35.18
C THR A 243 11.23 9.23 34.65
N ALA A 244 11.10 8.88 33.37
CA ALA A 244 11.96 7.89 32.70
C ALA A 244 13.39 8.43 32.49
N TRP A 245 13.54 9.70 32.14
CA TRP A 245 14.84 10.36 31.94
C TRP A 245 15.59 10.53 33.28
N GLN A 246 14.89 10.93 34.36
CA GLN A 246 15.48 10.99 35.70
C GLN A 246 15.88 9.61 36.24
N LYS A 247 15.13 8.54 35.91
CA LYS A 247 15.52 7.17 36.26
C LYS A 247 16.77 6.69 35.52
N GLN A 248 16.91 7.00 34.23
CA GLN A 248 18.10 6.61 33.46
C GLN A 248 19.33 7.47 33.78
N GLY A 249 19.14 8.71 34.26
CA GLY A 249 20.23 9.60 34.69
C GLY A 249 20.83 9.27 36.06
N MET A 250 20.07 8.62 36.96
CA MET A 250 20.57 8.30 38.32
C MET A 250 21.32 6.97 38.44
N GLU A 251 21.26 6.08 37.44
CA GLU A 251 22.01 4.80 37.48
C GLU A 251 23.46 4.91 36.98
N LYS A 252 23.92 6.08 36.52
CA LYS A 252 25.32 6.29 36.10
C LYS A 252 26.25 6.90 37.15
N HIS A 253 25.78 7.16 38.37
CA HIS A 253 26.62 7.51 39.51
C HIS A 253 26.13 6.76 40.75
N ILE A 254 26.56 5.49 40.89
CA ILE A 254 26.94 4.79 42.13
C ILE A 254 27.25 3.33 41.72
N ARG A 255 28.51 3.11 41.32
CA ARG A 255 29.41 2.00 41.68
C ARG A 255 30.61 1.99 40.74
#